data_AF-A0A1Q5KRF3-F1
#
_entry.id   AF-A0A1Q5KRF3-F1
#
_cell.length_a   1.000
_cell.length_b   1.000
_cell.length_c   1.000
_cell.angle_alpha   90.00
_cell.angle_beta   90.00
_cell.angle_gamma   90.00
#
_symmetry.space_group_name_H-M   'P 1'
#
loop_
_entity.id
_entity.type
_entity.pdbx_description
1 polymer ?
#
loop_
_entity_poly.entity_id
_entity_poly.type
_entity_poly.pdbx_seq_one_letter_code
_entity_poly.pdbx_strand_id
1 'polypeptide(L)'
;MSDRDDLDIRPITEDEIPHWLRAMATGFLQSEPFTEEVLAARAAAIVPERTLGAFDDGRCVATLRSFPQELTAVGGAVVPSDAVTNVTVSPTHRRRGLLTRMMGRDLAAAKERGDVVATLIAAEYRIYGRYGFGPGTTAAEWTIDVPRAGLDPRWAGPEDGGRIDLVDGAEVRKLGPELHERVRRATPGAVDRNDRWWQVNTGALRVWPQWKEPFYAVYRSAGGEVEGMAAYTADDKWGAAKQPLNTATVQWLIASEPAAERALWRFLCSVDWITTVKTGYRAPDDLLPLFLPDPRAAGITTQADWMWVRILDVVRAFEARTYTGAGRLVLEVVDAGGFAGGRYLLETDGDGSGVCTATSRDADLTLDVSDLGSLWLGDESAVRLVAAGRVVETRAGAARVADALLRSSRRPWCPDSF
;
A
#
# COMPACT_ATOMS: atom_id res chain seq x y z
N MET A 1 25.22 -26.01 25.62
CA MET A 1 24.35 -24.82 25.71
C MET A 1 25.08 -23.71 25.00
N SER A 2 24.79 -23.49 23.72
CA SER A 2 25.30 -22.32 23.01
C SER A 2 24.81 -21.06 23.72
N ASP A 3 25.66 -20.04 23.73
CA ASP A 3 25.33 -18.77 24.36
C ASP A 3 24.07 -18.21 23.69
N ARG A 4 23.04 -17.88 24.46
CA ARG A 4 21.70 -17.52 23.94
C ARG A 4 21.69 -16.20 23.15
N ASP A 5 22.83 -15.55 22.95
CA ASP A 5 22.95 -14.32 22.19
C ASP A 5 23.48 -14.51 20.75
N ASP A 6 24.01 -15.69 20.41
CA ASP A 6 24.63 -15.96 19.10
C ASP A 6 23.70 -16.74 18.14
N LEU A 7 22.52 -16.19 17.89
CA LEU A 7 21.66 -16.69 16.81
C LEU A 7 22.19 -16.19 15.46
N ASP A 8 22.38 -17.11 14.53
CA ASP A 8 22.88 -16.82 13.18
C ASP A 8 21.80 -16.08 12.39
N ILE A 9 22.07 -14.82 12.01
CA ILE A 9 21.19 -13.98 11.19
C ILE A 9 21.87 -13.72 9.86
N ARG A 10 21.30 -14.25 8.78
CA ARG A 10 21.87 -14.19 7.44
C ARG A 10 20.81 -14.35 6.35
N PRO A 11 21.15 -14.03 5.09
CA PRO A 11 20.38 -14.48 3.94
C PRO A 11 20.22 -16.00 3.96
N ILE A 12 19.05 -16.46 3.53
CA ILE A 12 18.79 -17.89 3.37
C ILE A 12 19.43 -18.42 2.08
N THR A 13 19.59 -19.72 1.97
CA THR A 13 19.89 -20.43 0.72
C THR A 13 18.62 -21.00 0.08
N GLU A 14 18.70 -21.47 -1.17
CA GLU A 14 17.55 -22.04 -1.87
C GLU A 14 16.97 -23.27 -1.16
N ASP A 15 17.81 -24.14 -0.61
CA ASP A 15 17.41 -25.34 0.14
C ASP A 15 16.75 -25.01 1.50
N GLU A 16 16.94 -23.80 2.01
CA GLU A 16 16.34 -23.32 3.25
C GLU A 16 14.94 -22.73 3.05
N ILE A 17 14.52 -22.44 1.80
CA ILE A 17 13.22 -21.84 1.48
C ILE A 17 12.03 -22.59 2.12
N PRO A 18 11.92 -23.93 2.01
CA PRO A 18 10.80 -24.66 2.63
C PRO A 18 10.82 -24.59 4.17
N HIS A 19 11.99 -24.45 4.79
CA HIS A 19 12.14 -24.29 6.24
C HIS A 19 11.73 -22.88 6.67
N TRP A 20 12.16 -21.87 5.91
CA TRP A 20 11.80 -20.47 6.13
C TRP A 20 10.28 -20.25 5.98
N LEU A 21 9.65 -20.81 4.95
CA LEU A 21 8.20 -20.72 4.74
C LEU A 21 7.40 -21.35 5.90
N ARG A 22 7.89 -22.46 6.48
CA ARG A 22 7.29 -23.07 7.67
C ARG A 22 7.44 -22.21 8.92
N ALA A 23 8.60 -21.57 9.11
CA ALA A 23 8.82 -20.64 10.19
C ALA A 23 7.90 -19.41 10.07
N MET A 24 7.78 -18.86 8.86
CA MET A 24 6.86 -17.77 8.53
C MET A 24 5.41 -18.16 8.83
N ALA A 25 4.94 -19.34 8.36
CA ALA A 25 3.58 -19.81 8.63
C ALA A 25 3.31 -19.95 10.14
N THR A 26 4.27 -20.49 10.89
CA THR A 26 4.21 -20.58 12.36
C THR A 26 4.06 -19.18 12.99
N GLY A 27 4.83 -18.21 12.52
CA GLY A 27 4.79 -16.83 13.00
C GLY A 27 3.45 -16.13 12.74
N PHE A 28 2.79 -16.45 11.63
CA PHE A 28 1.45 -15.97 11.29
C PHE A 28 0.32 -16.85 11.85
N LEU A 29 0.62 -17.79 12.75
CA LEU A 29 -0.37 -18.70 13.36
C LEU A 29 -1.12 -19.57 12.35
N GLN A 30 -0.49 -19.85 11.21
CA GLN A 30 -1.03 -20.74 10.18
C GLN A 30 -0.58 -22.17 10.48
N SER A 31 -1.49 -22.97 11.05
CA SER A 31 -1.23 -24.37 11.41
C SER A 31 -1.43 -25.34 10.25
N GLU A 32 -2.21 -24.96 9.24
CA GLU A 32 -2.46 -25.81 8.07
C GLU A 32 -1.22 -25.80 7.15
N PRO A 33 -0.72 -26.98 6.75
CA PRO A 33 0.40 -27.04 5.83
C PRO A 33 -0.04 -26.50 4.46
N PHE A 34 0.83 -25.72 3.83
CA PHE A 34 0.66 -25.38 2.42
C PHE A 34 0.70 -26.66 1.57
N THR A 35 -0.13 -26.72 0.52
CA THR A 35 -0.03 -27.75 -0.51
C THR A 35 1.31 -27.63 -1.26
N GLU A 36 1.77 -28.70 -1.90
CA GLU A 36 3.00 -28.65 -2.70
C GLU A 36 2.95 -27.57 -3.79
N GLU A 37 1.80 -27.40 -4.44
CA GLU A 37 1.55 -26.35 -5.42
C GLU A 37 1.76 -24.95 -4.81
N VAL A 38 1.17 -24.68 -3.64
CA VAL A 38 1.28 -23.38 -2.96
C VAL A 38 2.71 -23.15 -2.48
N LEU A 39 3.39 -24.18 -1.98
CA LEU A 39 4.80 -24.09 -1.59
C LEU A 39 5.69 -23.74 -2.77
N ALA A 40 5.54 -24.43 -3.90
CA ALA A 40 6.30 -24.18 -5.12
C ALA A 40 6.05 -22.75 -5.64
N ALA A 41 4.78 -22.34 -5.70
CA ALA A 41 4.41 -20.99 -6.12
C ALA A 41 4.99 -19.90 -5.21
N ARG A 42 5.00 -20.11 -3.88
CA ARG A 42 5.61 -19.18 -2.92
C ARG A 42 7.13 -19.15 -3.03
N ALA A 43 7.76 -20.32 -3.12
CA ALA A 43 9.21 -20.46 -3.25
C ALA A 43 9.74 -19.73 -4.49
N ALA A 44 9.03 -19.81 -5.61
CA ALA A 44 9.41 -19.16 -6.87
C ALA A 44 9.48 -17.62 -6.81
N ALA A 45 8.91 -16.97 -5.78
CA ALA A 45 9.03 -15.53 -5.59
C ALA A 45 10.04 -15.12 -4.52
N ILE A 46 10.69 -16.08 -3.87
CA ILE A 46 11.72 -15.77 -2.89
C ILE A 46 13.03 -15.48 -3.63
N VAL A 47 13.60 -14.33 -3.27
CA VAL A 47 14.90 -13.88 -3.73
C VAL A 47 15.84 -14.06 -2.53
N PRO A 48 16.68 -15.11 -2.50
CA PRO A 48 17.45 -15.49 -1.31
C PRO A 48 18.29 -14.36 -0.72
N GLU A 49 18.92 -13.54 -1.57
CA GLU A 49 19.73 -12.38 -1.18
C GLU A 49 18.94 -11.23 -0.53
N ARG A 50 17.62 -11.20 -0.72
CA ARG A 50 16.68 -10.27 -0.08
C ARG A 50 15.86 -10.95 1.04
N THR A 51 16.23 -12.16 1.45
CA THR A 51 15.45 -12.96 2.41
C THR A 51 16.30 -13.38 3.59
N LEU A 52 16.07 -12.77 4.74
CA LEU A 52 16.79 -13.04 5.98
C LEU A 52 16.06 -14.08 6.84
N GLY A 53 16.85 -14.96 7.45
CA GLY A 53 16.43 -15.85 8.51
C GLY A 53 17.28 -15.64 9.76
N ALA A 54 16.69 -15.85 10.94
CA ALA A 54 17.45 -16.12 12.16
C ALA A 54 17.38 -17.63 12.47
N PHE A 55 18.51 -18.27 12.73
CA PHE A 55 18.60 -19.71 12.92
C PHE A 55 19.08 -20.06 14.34
N ASP A 56 18.38 -21.01 14.96
CA ASP A 56 18.73 -21.64 16.24
C ASP A 56 18.89 -23.15 16.02
N ASP A 57 20.11 -23.67 16.13
CA ASP A 57 20.44 -25.08 15.86
C ASP A 57 19.88 -25.59 14.51
N GLY A 58 20.13 -24.81 13.45
CA GLY A 58 19.65 -25.09 12.09
C GLY A 58 18.17 -24.84 11.83
N ARG A 59 17.37 -24.52 12.86
CA ARG A 59 15.94 -24.18 12.70
C ARG A 59 15.76 -22.68 12.49
N CYS A 60 15.03 -22.30 11.43
CA CYS A 60 14.61 -20.92 11.25
C CYS A 60 13.58 -20.52 12.33
N VAL A 61 13.88 -19.45 13.09
CA VAL A 61 13.10 -18.96 14.23
C VAL A 61 12.66 -17.50 14.08
N ALA A 62 13.11 -16.80 13.05
CA ALA A 62 12.60 -15.50 12.65
C ALA A 62 12.77 -15.31 11.14
N THR A 63 11.84 -14.58 10.53
CA THR A 63 11.77 -14.37 9.08
C THR A 63 11.64 -12.89 8.77
N LEU A 64 12.28 -12.44 7.70
CA LEU A 64 12.08 -11.14 7.06
C LEU A 64 12.46 -11.29 5.60
N ARG A 65 11.68 -10.75 4.66
CA ARG A 65 12.13 -10.59 3.28
C ARG A 65 11.73 -9.25 2.73
N SER A 66 12.47 -8.78 1.74
CA SER A 66 12.11 -7.67 0.89
C SER A 66 12.00 -8.10 -0.57
N PHE A 67 11.37 -7.27 -1.40
CA PHE A 67 11.37 -7.43 -2.86
C PHE A 67 11.42 -6.04 -3.53
N PRO A 68 11.94 -5.95 -4.77
CA PRO A 68 11.96 -4.67 -5.49
C PRO A 68 10.53 -4.23 -5.82
N GLN A 69 10.25 -2.97 -5.55
CA GLN A 69 8.98 -2.31 -5.82
C GLN A 69 9.25 -0.91 -6.36
N GLU A 70 8.38 -0.39 -7.22
CA GLU A 70 8.37 1.02 -7.58
C GLU A 70 7.22 1.72 -6.87
N LEU A 71 7.51 2.80 -6.15
CA LEU A 71 6.51 3.61 -5.45
C LEU A 71 6.28 4.92 -6.20
N THR A 72 5.01 5.28 -6.42
CA THR A 72 4.65 6.54 -7.07
C THR A 72 4.64 7.70 -6.07
N ALA A 73 5.46 8.72 -6.32
CA ALA A 73 5.53 9.95 -5.56
C ALA A 73 4.44 10.95 -6.00
N VAL A 74 4.26 12.02 -5.21
CA VAL A 74 3.38 13.14 -5.59
C VAL A 74 3.87 13.74 -6.92
N GLY A 75 3.01 13.76 -7.93
CA GLY A 75 3.36 14.21 -9.29
C GLY A 75 3.62 13.09 -10.30
N GLY A 76 3.60 11.82 -9.86
CA GLY A 76 3.59 10.66 -10.75
C GLY A 76 4.96 10.11 -11.14
N ALA A 77 6.06 10.70 -10.65
CA ALA A 77 7.37 10.08 -10.75
C ALA A 77 7.43 8.84 -9.85
N VAL A 78 8.27 7.88 -10.24
CA VAL A 78 8.43 6.62 -9.52
C VAL A 78 9.80 6.56 -8.86
N VAL A 79 9.87 6.01 -7.66
CA VAL A 79 11.13 5.77 -6.94
C VAL A 79 11.28 4.29 -6.60
N PRO A 80 12.51 3.74 -6.63
CA PRO A 80 12.75 2.38 -6.18
C PRO A 80 12.50 2.28 -4.67
N SER A 81 11.75 1.25 -4.29
CA SER A 81 11.35 0.93 -2.93
C SER A 81 11.76 -0.49 -2.56
N ASP A 82 12.29 -0.62 -1.35
CA ASP A 82 12.50 -1.90 -0.70
C ASP A 82 11.21 -2.33 0.04
N ALA A 83 10.42 -3.22 -0.58
CA ALA A 83 9.13 -3.63 -0.03
C ALA A 83 9.29 -4.80 0.95
N VAL A 84 9.23 -4.51 2.25
CA VAL A 84 9.40 -5.47 3.35
C VAL A 84 8.10 -6.22 3.62
N THR A 85 8.20 -7.55 3.70
CA THR A 85 7.07 -8.45 3.93
C THR A 85 7.47 -9.71 4.71
N ASN A 86 6.46 -10.51 5.10
CA ASN A 86 6.61 -11.81 5.78
C ASN A 86 7.51 -11.78 7.03
N VAL A 87 7.37 -10.71 7.81
CA VAL A 87 8.15 -10.47 9.03
C VAL A 87 7.56 -11.27 10.20
N THR A 88 8.33 -12.20 10.75
CA THR A 88 7.90 -12.97 11.92
C THR A 88 9.04 -13.25 12.90
N VAL A 89 8.69 -13.45 14.17
CA VAL A 89 9.59 -14.01 15.19
C VAL A 89 8.84 -15.09 15.94
N SER A 90 9.42 -16.28 16.04
CA SER A 90 8.85 -17.40 16.79
C SER A 90 8.48 -16.98 18.22
N PRO A 91 7.31 -17.39 18.75
CA PRO A 91 6.90 -17.09 20.12
C PRO A 91 7.94 -17.45 21.19
N THR A 92 8.77 -18.47 20.95
CA THR A 92 9.84 -18.95 21.84
C THR A 92 11.13 -18.14 21.77
N HIS A 93 11.23 -17.20 20.81
CA HIS A 93 12.45 -16.43 20.52
C HIS A 93 12.23 -14.92 20.55
N ARG A 94 11.05 -14.48 21.02
CA ARG A 94 10.71 -13.07 21.13
C ARG A 94 11.58 -12.36 22.17
N ARG A 95 11.70 -11.03 22.02
CA ARG A 95 12.45 -10.14 22.93
C ARG A 95 13.96 -10.42 23.01
N ARG A 96 14.54 -11.04 21.98
CA ARG A 96 15.99 -11.31 21.81
C ARG A 96 16.65 -10.45 20.73
N GLY A 97 16.03 -9.31 20.38
CA GLY A 97 16.55 -8.36 19.39
C GLY A 97 16.63 -8.86 17.94
N LEU A 98 16.04 -10.03 17.61
CA LEU A 98 16.15 -10.64 16.27
C LEU A 98 15.62 -9.73 15.16
N LEU A 99 14.40 -9.23 15.31
CA LEU A 99 13.80 -8.34 14.31
C LEU A 99 14.60 -7.05 14.12
N THR A 100 15.10 -6.45 15.20
CA THR A 100 15.94 -5.24 15.11
C THR A 100 17.19 -5.49 14.29
N ARG A 101 17.88 -6.62 14.50
CA ARG A 101 19.07 -6.99 13.73
C ARG A 101 18.75 -7.30 12.26
N MET A 102 17.66 -8.01 11.98
CA MET A 102 17.24 -8.32 10.61
C MET A 102 16.84 -7.04 9.85
N MET A 103 16.00 -6.19 10.44
CA MET A 103 15.56 -4.94 9.83
C MET A 103 16.75 -4.01 9.56
N GLY A 104 17.68 -3.88 10.50
CA GLY A 104 18.89 -3.08 10.29
C GLY A 104 19.76 -3.56 9.12
N ARG A 105 19.91 -4.88 8.95
CA ARG A 105 20.62 -5.48 7.81
C ARG A 105 19.92 -5.23 6.48
N ASP A 106 18.60 -5.41 6.44
CA ASP A 106 17.80 -5.23 5.24
C ASP A 106 17.81 -3.76 4.77
N LEU A 107 17.56 -2.80 5.68
CA LEU A 107 17.61 -1.37 5.36
C LEU A 107 19.00 -0.88 4.94
N ALA A 108 20.07 -1.40 5.55
CA ALA A 108 21.43 -1.10 5.11
C ALA A 108 21.67 -1.60 3.68
N ALA A 109 21.27 -2.84 3.39
CA ALA A 109 21.40 -3.40 2.05
C ALA A 109 20.51 -2.66 1.02
N ALA A 110 19.32 -2.20 1.41
CA ALA A 110 18.45 -1.38 0.57
C ALA A 110 19.11 -0.05 0.21
N LYS A 111 19.71 0.63 1.20
CA LYS A 111 20.45 1.87 0.97
C LYS A 111 21.63 1.66 0.03
N GLU A 112 22.39 0.57 0.20
CA GLU A 112 23.52 0.22 -0.67
C GLU A 112 23.09 -0.06 -2.12
N ARG A 113 21.91 -0.68 -2.32
CA ARG A 113 21.32 -0.89 -3.66
C ARG A 113 20.83 0.39 -4.33
N GLY A 114 20.70 1.49 -3.57
CA GLY A 114 20.16 2.74 -4.07
C GLY A 114 18.64 2.83 -4.03
N ASP A 115 17.98 2.00 -3.22
CA ASP A 115 16.56 2.15 -2.89
C ASP A 115 16.34 3.52 -2.20
N VAL A 116 15.33 4.28 -2.64
CA VAL A 116 15.06 5.64 -2.14
C VAL A 116 14.23 5.60 -0.86
N VAL A 117 13.34 4.62 -0.78
CA VAL A 117 12.48 4.34 0.36
C VAL A 117 12.46 2.85 0.65
N ALA A 118 12.02 2.47 1.85
CA ALA A 118 11.49 1.15 2.13
C ALA A 118 10.00 1.27 2.49
N THR A 119 9.21 0.26 2.14
CA THR A 119 7.75 0.21 2.35
C THR A 119 7.34 -1.06 3.06
N LEU A 120 6.25 -0.99 3.83
CA LEU A 120 5.59 -2.16 4.41
C LEU A 120 4.13 -1.87 4.73
N ILE A 121 3.35 -2.92 4.96
CA ILE A 121 2.02 -2.81 5.60
C ILE A 121 2.16 -3.29 7.04
N ALA A 122 1.82 -2.41 7.98
CA ALA A 122 2.08 -2.67 9.40
C ALA A 122 1.04 -3.63 9.99
N ALA A 123 1.47 -4.84 10.36
CA ALA A 123 0.64 -5.73 11.17
C ALA A 123 0.49 -5.25 12.63
N GLU A 124 1.48 -4.53 13.15
CA GLU A 124 1.47 -3.98 14.51
C GLU A 124 2.03 -2.55 14.51
N TYR A 125 1.17 -1.57 14.80
CA TYR A 125 1.49 -0.14 14.77
C TYR A 125 2.76 0.25 15.55
N ARG A 126 2.98 -0.36 16.73
CA ARG A 126 4.11 0.00 17.63
C ARG A 126 5.45 -0.61 17.24
N ILE A 127 5.50 -1.51 16.25
CA ILE A 127 6.74 -2.18 15.89
C ILE A 127 7.56 -1.27 14.97
N TYR A 128 7.03 -0.94 13.79
CA TYR A 128 7.84 -0.43 12.69
C TYR A 128 8.30 1.02 12.85
N GLY A 129 7.58 1.83 13.64
CA GLY A 129 8.01 3.18 14.00
C GLY A 129 9.41 3.23 14.64
N ARG A 130 9.81 2.18 15.38
CA ARG A 130 11.16 2.11 15.99
C ARG A 130 12.29 1.95 14.97
N TYR A 131 11.96 1.56 13.74
CA TYR A 131 12.89 1.44 12.61
C TYR A 131 12.75 2.63 11.65
N GLY A 132 12.01 3.66 12.07
CA GLY A 132 11.81 4.92 11.37
C GLY A 132 10.87 4.83 10.15
N PHE A 133 10.01 3.82 10.10
CA PHE A 133 8.85 3.82 9.22
C PHE A 133 7.75 4.71 9.81
N GLY A 134 7.11 5.53 8.99
CA GLY A 134 5.90 6.26 9.36
C GLY A 134 4.72 5.93 8.44
N PRO A 135 3.47 6.03 8.91
CA PRO A 135 2.28 5.79 8.09
C PRO A 135 2.22 6.82 6.94
N GLY A 136 2.42 6.36 5.71
CA GLY A 136 2.42 7.21 4.52
C GLY A 136 1.09 7.25 3.76
N THR A 137 0.22 6.27 4.00
CA THR A 137 -1.14 6.21 3.45
C THR A 137 -2.13 5.72 4.49
N THR A 138 -3.40 6.05 4.28
CA THR A 138 -4.55 5.51 5.02
C THR A 138 -5.39 4.67 4.06
N ALA A 139 -5.99 3.58 4.54
CA ALA A 139 -7.03 2.86 3.81
C ALA A 139 -8.38 3.06 4.50
N ALA A 140 -9.44 3.15 3.70
CA ALA A 140 -10.82 3.12 4.17
C ALA A 140 -11.60 1.99 3.47
N GLU A 141 -12.50 1.36 4.20
CA GLU A 141 -13.51 0.48 3.61
C GLU A 141 -14.88 1.10 3.80
N TRP A 142 -15.68 1.07 2.75
CA TRP A 142 -17.06 1.52 2.77
C TRP A 142 -18.01 0.33 2.61
N THR A 143 -19.16 0.43 3.26
CA THR A 143 -20.30 -0.45 3.01
C THR A 143 -21.45 0.40 2.48
N ILE A 144 -21.94 0.02 1.29
CA ILE A 144 -23.08 0.66 0.62
C ILE A 144 -24.34 -0.15 0.94
N ASP A 145 -25.34 0.53 1.51
CA ASP A 145 -26.74 0.08 1.55
C ASP A 145 -27.40 0.40 0.21
N VAL A 146 -27.47 -0.61 -0.67
CA VAL A 146 -27.93 -0.44 -2.05
C VAL A 146 -29.38 0.07 -2.11
N PRO A 147 -30.36 -0.50 -1.38
CA PRO A 147 -31.72 0.03 -1.33
C PRO A 147 -31.82 1.51 -0.93
N ARG A 148 -30.88 1.99 -0.11
CA ARG A 148 -30.84 3.38 0.35
C ARG A 148 -30.10 4.31 -0.62
N ALA A 149 -29.25 3.79 -1.50
CA ALA A 149 -28.38 4.59 -2.37
C ALA A 149 -29.12 5.56 -3.29
N GLY A 150 -30.41 5.32 -3.56
CA GLY A 150 -31.25 6.18 -4.41
C GLY A 150 -30.93 6.06 -5.90
N LEU A 151 -30.20 5.02 -6.30
CA LEU A 151 -29.91 4.72 -7.70
C LEU A 151 -31.16 4.17 -8.40
N ASP A 152 -31.33 4.47 -9.70
CA ASP A 152 -32.43 3.88 -10.50
C ASP A 152 -32.19 2.36 -10.64
N PRO A 153 -33.08 1.50 -10.09
CA PRO A 153 -32.93 0.05 -10.18
C PRO A 153 -33.08 -0.48 -11.61
N ARG A 154 -33.55 0.34 -12.56
CA ARG A 154 -33.68 -0.02 -13.98
C ARG A 154 -32.48 0.39 -14.81
N TRP A 155 -31.40 0.83 -14.18
CA TRP A 155 -30.19 1.23 -14.88
C TRP A 155 -29.63 0.06 -15.70
N ALA A 156 -29.46 0.28 -17.01
CA ALA A 156 -29.06 -0.76 -17.96
C ALA A 156 -27.63 -0.56 -18.49
N GLY A 157 -26.93 0.49 -18.07
CA GLY A 157 -25.55 0.76 -18.48
C GLY A 157 -25.21 2.25 -18.53
N PRO A 158 -23.93 2.58 -18.76
CA PRO A 158 -23.44 3.96 -18.82
C PRO A 158 -24.19 4.82 -19.86
N GLU A 159 -24.46 6.07 -19.52
CA GLU A 159 -25.19 7.02 -20.39
C GLU A 159 -24.26 7.83 -21.31
N ASP A 160 -22.95 7.68 -21.13
CA ASP A 160 -21.88 8.35 -21.88
C ASP A 160 -21.49 7.60 -23.18
N GLY A 161 -22.25 6.57 -23.55
CA GLY A 161 -21.95 5.70 -24.69
C GLY A 161 -20.88 4.64 -24.37
N GLY A 162 -20.34 4.62 -23.15
CA GLY A 162 -19.52 3.54 -22.65
C GLY A 162 -20.33 2.29 -22.34
N ARG A 163 -19.63 1.20 -22.01
CA ARG A 163 -20.24 -0.08 -21.64
C ARG A 163 -19.43 -0.81 -20.59
N ILE A 164 -20.08 -1.76 -19.93
CA ILE A 164 -19.43 -2.66 -18.98
C ILE A 164 -19.56 -4.09 -19.52
N ASP A 165 -18.43 -4.76 -19.65
CA ASP A 165 -18.36 -6.17 -20.04
C ASP A 165 -17.96 -7.03 -18.85
N LEU A 166 -18.62 -8.18 -18.69
CA LEU A 166 -18.08 -9.25 -17.87
C LEU A 166 -17.04 -10.02 -18.67
N VAL A 167 -15.87 -10.22 -18.08
CA VAL A 167 -14.71 -10.85 -18.72
C VAL A 167 -14.16 -11.98 -17.85
N ASP A 168 -13.25 -12.77 -18.40
CA ASP A 168 -12.53 -13.79 -17.63
C ASP A 168 -11.17 -13.30 -17.09
N GLY A 169 -10.53 -14.12 -16.27
CA GLY A 169 -9.22 -13.80 -15.70
C GLY A 169 -8.11 -13.66 -16.75
N ALA A 170 -8.21 -14.31 -17.92
CA ALA A 170 -7.22 -14.19 -18.98
C ALA A 170 -7.29 -12.81 -19.66
N GLU A 171 -8.50 -12.29 -19.89
CA GLU A 171 -8.70 -10.93 -20.37
C GLU A 171 -8.22 -9.90 -19.35
N VAL A 172 -8.46 -10.11 -18.05
CA VAL A 172 -7.92 -9.22 -17.00
C VAL A 172 -6.39 -9.18 -17.03
N ARG A 173 -5.72 -10.33 -17.16
CA ARG A 173 -4.24 -10.37 -17.27
C ARG A 173 -3.73 -9.65 -18.52
N LYS A 174 -4.53 -9.61 -19.60
CA LYS A 174 -4.18 -8.90 -20.84
C LYS A 174 -4.38 -7.39 -20.73
N LEU A 175 -5.50 -6.95 -20.16
CA LEU A 175 -5.93 -5.54 -20.16
C LEU A 175 -5.42 -4.76 -18.92
N GLY A 176 -5.34 -5.45 -17.78
CA GLY A 176 -5.04 -4.87 -16.48
C GLY A 176 -3.70 -4.16 -16.36
N PRO A 177 -2.58 -4.71 -16.87
CA PRO A 177 -1.27 -4.07 -16.74
C PRO A 177 -1.25 -2.63 -17.26
N GLU A 178 -1.78 -2.39 -18.46
CA GLU A 178 -1.76 -1.07 -19.10
C GLU A 178 -2.67 -0.06 -18.38
N LEU A 179 -3.88 -0.49 -17.99
CA LEU A 179 -4.78 0.35 -17.20
C LEU A 179 -4.13 0.72 -15.86
N HIS A 180 -3.55 -0.26 -15.17
CA HIS A 180 -2.91 -0.04 -13.89
C HIS A 180 -1.75 0.95 -14.00
N GLU A 181 -0.93 0.87 -15.05
CA GLU A 181 0.16 1.83 -15.27
C GLU A 181 -0.33 3.28 -15.40
N ARG A 182 -1.48 3.51 -16.04
CA ARG A 182 -2.11 4.84 -16.07
C ARG A 182 -2.57 5.25 -14.67
N VAL A 183 -3.26 4.35 -13.96
CA VAL A 183 -3.85 4.64 -12.64
C VAL A 183 -2.77 4.92 -11.60
N ARG A 184 -1.72 4.10 -11.51
CA ARG A 184 -0.67 4.27 -10.50
C ARG A 184 0.06 5.59 -10.66
N ARG A 185 0.36 6.03 -11.89
CA ARG A 185 1.06 7.29 -12.15
C ARG A 185 0.26 8.53 -11.73
N ALA A 186 -1.06 8.42 -11.67
CA ALA A 186 -1.94 9.48 -11.18
C ALA A 186 -2.20 9.38 -9.65
N THR A 187 -1.73 8.32 -8.99
CA THR A 187 -2.07 8.00 -7.60
C THR A 187 -0.81 7.98 -6.74
N PRO A 188 -0.49 9.06 -6.02
CA PRO A 188 0.59 9.06 -5.05
C PRO A 188 0.37 7.94 -4.02
N GLY A 189 1.39 7.13 -3.75
CA GLY A 189 1.29 5.95 -2.89
C GLY A 189 1.02 4.64 -3.62
N ALA A 190 0.63 4.65 -4.90
CA ALA A 190 0.43 3.42 -5.67
C ALA A 190 1.78 2.78 -6.06
N VAL A 191 1.80 1.46 -6.08
CA VAL A 191 2.99 0.63 -6.36
C VAL A 191 2.86 -0.05 -7.72
N ASP A 192 3.94 -0.61 -8.26
CA ASP A 192 3.88 -1.41 -9.49
C ASP A 192 3.18 -2.77 -9.30
N ARG A 193 2.64 -3.31 -10.39
CA ARG A 193 2.07 -4.66 -10.45
C ARG A 193 2.76 -5.48 -11.52
N ASN A 194 3.60 -6.40 -11.09
CA ASN A 194 4.26 -7.36 -11.98
C ASN A 194 3.29 -8.47 -12.45
N ASP A 195 3.74 -9.28 -13.40
CA ASP A 195 2.95 -10.39 -13.96
C ASP A 195 2.47 -11.37 -12.88
N ARG A 196 3.29 -11.63 -11.86
CA ARG A 196 2.92 -12.49 -10.73
C ARG A 196 1.69 -11.96 -10.00
N TRP A 197 1.59 -10.65 -9.77
CA TRP A 197 0.41 -10.05 -9.13
C TRP A 197 -0.85 -10.41 -9.92
N TRP A 198 -0.81 -10.27 -11.25
CA TRP A 198 -1.94 -10.55 -12.12
C TRP A 198 -2.28 -12.05 -12.14
N GLN A 199 -1.28 -12.93 -12.20
CA GLN A 199 -1.50 -14.38 -12.11
C GLN A 199 -2.15 -14.81 -10.80
N VAL A 200 -1.70 -14.23 -9.67
CA VAL A 200 -2.26 -14.53 -8.35
C VAL A 200 -3.71 -14.04 -8.24
N ASN A 201 -3.98 -12.79 -8.62
CA ASN A 201 -5.32 -12.18 -8.52
C ASN A 201 -6.32 -12.69 -9.56
N THR A 202 -5.86 -13.51 -10.51
CA THR A 202 -6.71 -14.22 -11.49
C THR A 202 -6.64 -15.73 -11.36
N GLY A 203 -5.99 -16.23 -10.32
CA GLY A 203 -5.94 -17.65 -10.00
C GLY A 203 -5.10 -18.52 -10.92
N ALA A 204 -4.39 -17.94 -11.89
CA ALA A 204 -3.40 -18.65 -12.70
C ALA A 204 -2.19 -19.11 -11.85
N LEU A 205 -1.96 -18.46 -10.70
CA LEU A 205 -0.98 -18.89 -9.72
C LEU A 205 -1.61 -18.97 -8.31
N ARG A 206 -1.52 -20.14 -7.67
CA ARG A 206 -2.06 -20.39 -6.33
C ARG A 206 -1.01 -20.14 -5.25
N VAL A 207 -1.18 -19.08 -4.45
CA VAL A 207 -0.28 -18.76 -3.32
C VAL A 207 -0.98 -18.83 -1.95
N TRP A 208 -2.27 -19.14 -1.93
CA TRP A 208 -3.05 -19.42 -0.73
C TRP A 208 -3.82 -20.73 -0.89
N PRO A 209 -4.11 -21.45 0.21
CA PRO A 209 -4.81 -22.73 0.15
C PRO A 209 -6.22 -22.63 -0.43
N GLN A 210 -6.89 -21.49 -0.21
CA GLN A 210 -8.26 -21.25 -0.68
C GLN A 210 -8.26 -20.16 -1.73
N TRP A 211 -8.97 -20.40 -2.82
CA TRP A 211 -9.30 -19.39 -3.81
C TRP A 211 -10.68 -19.65 -4.39
N LYS A 212 -11.45 -18.57 -4.54
CA LYS A 212 -12.72 -18.54 -5.24
C LYS A 212 -12.58 -17.57 -6.40
N GLU A 213 -12.95 -18.00 -7.60
CA GLU A 213 -12.94 -17.13 -8.78
C GLU A 213 -13.89 -15.95 -8.56
N PRO A 214 -13.40 -14.71 -8.62
CA PRO A 214 -14.26 -13.54 -8.60
C PRO A 214 -14.88 -13.32 -9.99
N PHE A 215 -15.94 -12.53 -10.02
CA PHE A 215 -16.43 -11.93 -11.25
C PHE A 215 -15.54 -10.73 -11.62
N TYR A 216 -15.28 -10.56 -12.91
CA TYR A 216 -14.53 -9.42 -13.43
C TYR A 216 -15.43 -8.57 -14.31
N ALA A 217 -15.40 -7.26 -14.08
CA ALA A 217 -16.11 -6.27 -14.89
C ALA A 217 -15.11 -5.26 -15.46
N VAL A 218 -15.22 -4.96 -16.75
CA VAL A 218 -14.38 -3.98 -17.45
C VAL A 218 -15.27 -2.89 -18.00
N TYR A 219 -14.97 -1.63 -17.65
CA TYR A 219 -15.59 -0.48 -18.28
C TYR A 219 -14.77 -0.07 -19.51
N ARG A 220 -15.48 0.11 -20.63
CA ARG A 220 -14.94 0.67 -21.88
C ARG A 220 -15.67 1.96 -22.20
N SER A 221 -14.93 3.01 -22.54
CA SER A 221 -15.54 4.25 -23.00
C SER A 221 -16.22 4.09 -24.35
N ALA A 222 -16.93 5.13 -24.81
CA ALA A 222 -17.55 5.14 -26.14
C ALA A 222 -16.54 4.91 -27.28
N GLY A 223 -15.26 5.28 -27.06
CA GLY A 223 -14.16 5.00 -28.00
C GLY A 223 -13.65 3.56 -27.97
N GLY A 224 -14.08 2.74 -27.01
CA GLY A 224 -13.65 1.36 -26.82
C GLY A 224 -12.44 1.19 -25.88
N GLU A 225 -11.89 2.29 -25.38
CA GLU A 225 -10.73 2.30 -24.48
C GLU A 225 -11.10 1.76 -23.11
N VAL A 226 -10.22 0.94 -22.53
CA VAL A 226 -10.39 0.40 -21.18
C VAL A 226 -10.01 1.47 -20.15
N GLU A 227 -10.99 1.97 -19.42
CA GLU A 227 -10.79 3.05 -18.43
C GLU A 227 -11.08 2.61 -17.00
N GLY A 228 -11.61 1.41 -16.80
CA GLY A 228 -11.85 0.88 -15.46
C GLY A 228 -12.02 -0.62 -15.43
N MET A 229 -11.68 -1.22 -14.30
CA MET A 229 -11.86 -2.65 -14.04
C MET A 229 -12.18 -2.91 -12.57
N ALA A 230 -12.98 -3.93 -12.30
CA ALA A 230 -13.28 -4.40 -10.95
C ALA A 230 -13.24 -5.93 -10.87
N ALA A 231 -12.80 -6.44 -9.73
CA ALA A 231 -13.00 -7.82 -9.32
C ALA A 231 -13.86 -7.88 -8.07
N TYR A 232 -14.91 -8.71 -8.07
CA TYR A 232 -15.78 -8.86 -6.90
C TYR A 232 -16.27 -10.30 -6.74
N THR A 233 -16.63 -10.65 -5.52
CA THR A 233 -17.33 -11.90 -5.20
C THR A 233 -18.70 -11.57 -4.65
N ALA A 234 -19.62 -12.52 -4.72
CA ALA A 234 -20.90 -12.45 -4.01
C ALA A 234 -21.02 -13.64 -3.04
N ASP A 235 -21.62 -13.39 -1.88
CA ASP A 235 -22.13 -14.44 -1.00
C ASP A 235 -23.49 -14.98 -1.51
N ASP A 236 -24.03 -16.00 -0.85
CA ASP A 236 -25.33 -16.61 -1.14
C ASP A 236 -26.27 -16.47 0.06
N LYS A 237 -26.49 -15.22 0.48
CA LYS A 237 -27.27 -14.92 1.68
C LYS A 237 -28.76 -14.78 1.37
N TRP A 238 -29.58 -15.58 2.07
CA TRP A 238 -31.04 -15.54 1.99
C TRP A 238 -31.67 -15.09 3.32
N GLY A 239 -32.68 -14.24 3.24
CA GLY A 239 -33.51 -13.82 4.37
C GLY A 239 -34.58 -14.84 4.76
N ALA A 240 -35.19 -14.65 5.93
CA ALA A 240 -36.19 -15.58 6.48
C ALA A 240 -37.45 -15.74 5.59
N ALA A 241 -37.79 -14.74 4.79
CA ALA A 241 -38.90 -14.77 3.83
C ALA A 241 -38.46 -15.24 2.42
N LYS A 242 -37.30 -15.91 2.30
CA LYS A 242 -36.71 -16.36 1.03
C LYS A 242 -36.44 -15.23 0.04
N GLN A 243 -36.14 -14.02 0.53
CA GLN A 243 -35.55 -12.98 -0.31
C GLN A 243 -34.02 -13.11 -0.36
N PRO A 244 -33.38 -12.88 -1.51
CA PRO A 244 -31.94 -12.75 -1.57
C PRO A 244 -31.51 -11.42 -0.93
N LEU A 245 -30.41 -11.44 -0.18
CA LEU A 245 -29.86 -10.30 0.57
C LEU A 245 -28.33 -10.29 0.43
N ASN A 246 -27.87 -10.54 -0.79
CA ASN A 246 -26.50 -10.88 -1.07
C ASN A 246 -25.58 -9.67 -0.86
N THR A 247 -24.34 -9.94 -0.44
CA THR A 247 -23.28 -8.96 -0.32
C THR A 247 -22.27 -9.15 -1.45
N ALA A 248 -22.10 -8.12 -2.28
CA ALA A 248 -20.96 -8.04 -3.18
C ALA A 248 -19.73 -7.55 -2.40
N THR A 249 -18.66 -8.34 -2.39
CA THR A 249 -17.36 -7.95 -1.80
C THR A 249 -16.38 -7.69 -2.92
N VAL A 250 -16.06 -6.42 -3.14
CA VAL A 250 -15.07 -5.96 -4.12
C VAL A 250 -13.68 -6.25 -3.59
N GLN A 251 -12.89 -6.97 -4.39
CA GLN A 251 -11.51 -7.31 -4.07
C GLN A 251 -10.56 -6.17 -4.49
N TRP A 252 -10.80 -5.59 -5.66
CA TRP A 252 -10.14 -4.39 -6.14
C TRP A 252 -10.98 -3.71 -7.22
N LEU A 253 -10.86 -2.39 -7.34
CA LEU A 253 -11.44 -1.58 -8.41
C LEU A 253 -10.44 -0.47 -8.74
N ILE A 254 -10.05 -0.39 -10.01
CA ILE A 254 -9.18 0.69 -10.50
C ILE A 254 -9.84 1.35 -11.70
N ALA A 255 -9.71 2.67 -11.80
CA ALA A 255 -10.24 3.46 -12.89
C ALA A 255 -9.31 4.63 -13.18
N SER A 256 -8.99 4.86 -14.45
CA SER A 256 -8.20 6.03 -14.86
C SER A 256 -9.06 7.28 -14.97
N GLU A 257 -10.38 7.12 -15.11
CA GLU A 257 -11.33 8.22 -15.26
C GLU A 257 -12.46 8.14 -14.21
N PRO A 258 -12.88 9.27 -13.62
CA PRO A 258 -14.00 9.29 -12.66
C PRO A 258 -15.33 8.78 -13.23
N ALA A 259 -15.56 8.90 -14.54
CA ALA A 259 -16.75 8.36 -15.20
C ALA A 259 -16.76 6.82 -15.18
N ALA A 260 -15.61 6.19 -15.46
CA ALA A 260 -15.44 4.75 -15.38
C ALA A 260 -15.62 4.24 -13.95
N GLU A 261 -15.05 4.93 -12.95
CA GLU A 261 -15.22 4.59 -11.54
C GLU A 261 -16.70 4.64 -11.12
N ARG A 262 -17.39 5.71 -11.48
CA ARG A 262 -18.82 5.89 -11.22
C ARG A 262 -19.67 4.81 -11.87
N ALA A 263 -19.38 4.47 -13.13
CA ALA A 263 -20.09 3.43 -13.86
C ALA A 263 -19.93 2.05 -13.22
N LEU A 264 -18.71 1.69 -12.80
CA LEU A 264 -18.43 0.42 -12.13
C LEU A 264 -19.11 0.33 -10.75
N TRP A 265 -19.11 1.41 -9.96
CA TRP A 265 -19.84 1.44 -8.70
C TRP A 265 -21.35 1.33 -8.89
N ARG A 266 -21.91 2.02 -9.90
CA ARG A 266 -23.33 1.91 -10.24
C ARG A 266 -23.69 0.50 -10.69
N PHE A 267 -22.82 -0.14 -11.48
CA PHE A 267 -22.96 -1.55 -11.87
C PHE A 267 -22.99 -2.48 -10.67
N LEU A 268 -22.04 -2.37 -9.75
CA LEU A 268 -22.00 -3.20 -8.54
C LEU A 268 -23.27 -3.04 -7.68
N CYS A 269 -23.85 -1.85 -7.65
CA CYS A 269 -25.11 -1.57 -6.97
C CYS A 269 -26.36 -1.97 -7.76
N SER A 270 -26.24 -2.28 -9.06
CA SER A 270 -27.36 -2.69 -9.92
C SER A 270 -27.40 -4.19 -10.17
N VAL A 271 -26.43 -4.96 -9.67
CA VAL A 271 -26.45 -6.42 -9.78
C VAL A 271 -27.66 -6.94 -9.01
N ASP A 272 -28.51 -7.72 -9.68
CA ASP A 272 -29.66 -8.36 -9.06
C ASP A 272 -29.25 -9.10 -7.78
N TRP A 273 -30.13 -9.07 -6.78
CA TRP A 273 -29.97 -9.71 -5.47
C TRP A 273 -28.95 -9.07 -4.52
N ILE A 274 -28.07 -8.20 -5.02
CA ILE A 274 -27.13 -7.45 -4.17
C ILE A 274 -27.89 -6.36 -3.42
N THR A 275 -27.92 -6.46 -2.09
CA THR A 275 -28.44 -5.39 -1.23
C THR A 275 -27.34 -4.64 -0.49
N THR A 276 -26.12 -5.20 -0.48
CA THR A 276 -24.96 -4.64 0.21
C THR A 276 -23.73 -4.71 -0.70
N VAL A 277 -22.99 -3.61 -0.85
CA VAL A 277 -21.68 -3.63 -1.49
C VAL A 277 -20.61 -3.26 -0.46
N LYS A 278 -19.63 -4.14 -0.27
CA LYS A 278 -18.39 -3.85 0.47
C LYS A 278 -17.31 -3.50 -0.54
N THR A 279 -16.70 -2.33 -0.39
CA THR A 279 -15.80 -1.77 -1.41
C THR A 279 -14.41 -2.40 -1.45
N GLY A 280 -14.03 -3.15 -0.42
CA GLY A 280 -12.62 -3.40 -0.12
C GLY A 280 -11.90 -2.10 0.23
N TYR A 281 -10.57 -2.15 0.29
CA TYR A 281 -9.74 -0.98 0.61
C TYR A 281 -9.81 0.08 -0.49
N ARG A 282 -10.10 1.31 -0.10
CA ARG A 282 -10.21 2.50 -0.93
C ARG A 282 -9.36 3.62 -0.36
N ALA A 283 -9.16 4.65 -1.18
CA ALA A 283 -8.64 5.93 -0.69
C ALA A 283 -9.59 6.47 0.40
N PRO A 284 -9.05 7.15 1.43
CA PRO A 284 -9.89 7.67 2.50
C PRO A 284 -10.71 8.90 2.07
N ASP A 285 -10.37 9.52 0.93
CA ASP A 285 -11.15 10.56 0.24
C ASP A 285 -11.79 10.05 -1.06
N ASP A 286 -12.09 8.74 -1.16
CA ASP A 286 -12.71 8.12 -2.33
C ASP A 286 -13.94 8.90 -2.84
N LEU A 287 -14.13 8.92 -4.15
CA LEU A 287 -15.23 9.64 -4.78
C LEU A 287 -16.58 8.91 -4.62
N LEU A 288 -16.57 7.62 -4.30
CA LEU A 288 -17.76 6.76 -4.23
C LEU A 288 -18.96 7.40 -3.51
N PRO A 289 -18.86 7.97 -2.29
CA PRO A 289 -20.03 8.55 -1.64
C PRO A 289 -20.67 9.66 -2.46
N LEU A 290 -19.88 10.42 -3.23
CA LEU A 290 -20.34 11.50 -4.11
C LEU A 290 -20.98 11.00 -5.41
N PHE A 291 -20.85 9.71 -5.71
CA PHE A 291 -21.51 9.08 -6.85
C PHE A 291 -22.95 8.63 -6.54
N LEU A 292 -23.32 8.56 -5.26
CA LEU A 292 -24.64 8.11 -4.81
C LEU A 292 -25.59 9.30 -4.64
N PRO A 293 -26.85 9.20 -5.11
CA PRO A 293 -27.90 10.18 -4.80
C PRO A 293 -28.12 10.40 -3.29
N ASP A 294 -28.10 9.34 -2.46
CA ASP A 294 -27.94 9.46 -1.00
C ASP A 294 -26.50 9.09 -0.60
N PRO A 295 -25.60 10.06 -0.36
CA PRO A 295 -24.23 9.77 0.07
C PRO A 295 -24.17 9.07 1.43
N ARG A 296 -25.23 9.15 2.26
CA ARG A 296 -25.29 8.44 3.56
C ARG A 296 -25.54 6.95 3.41
N ALA A 297 -25.87 6.47 2.22
CA ALA A 297 -25.97 5.06 1.94
C ALA A 297 -24.60 4.36 1.98
N ALA A 298 -23.50 5.09 1.75
CA ALA A 298 -22.14 4.61 1.94
C ALA A 298 -21.60 5.04 3.31
N GLY A 299 -21.38 4.07 4.20
CA GLY A 299 -20.75 4.31 5.51
C GLY A 299 -19.33 3.74 5.55
N ILE A 300 -18.40 4.47 6.16
CA ILE A 300 -17.06 3.94 6.48
C ILE A 300 -17.21 2.87 7.55
N THR A 301 -16.75 1.65 7.27
CA THR A 301 -16.74 0.52 8.22
C THR A 301 -15.35 0.25 8.79
N THR A 302 -14.30 0.60 8.05
CA THR A 302 -12.91 0.48 8.48
C THR A 302 -12.15 1.72 8.04
N GLN A 303 -11.31 2.27 8.91
CA GLN A 303 -10.31 3.27 8.51
C GLN A 303 -9.07 3.11 9.39
N ALA A 304 -7.91 2.93 8.77
CA ALA A 304 -6.64 2.71 9.47
C ALA A 304 -5.45 3.16 8.63
N ASP A 305 -4.28 3.27 9.26
CA ASP A 305 -3.02 3.32 8.54
C ASP A 305 -2.87 2.09 7.62
N TRP A 306 -2.18 2.27 6.50
CA TRP A 306 -2.04 1.23 5.48
C TRP A 306 -0.59 0.98 5.12
N MET A 307 -0.07 1.62 4.08
CA MET A 307 1.34 1.54 3.72
C MET A 307 2.15 2.53 4.55
N TRP A 308 3.21 2.03 5.18
CA TRP A 308 4.21 2.79 5.90
C TRP A 308 5.46 2.98 5.04
N VAL A 309 6.10 4.13 5.20
CA VAL A 309 7.26 4.57 4.40
C VAL A 309 8.43 4.87 5.35
N ARG A 310 9.60 4.37 4.99
CA ARG A 310 10.90 4.69 5.58
C ARG A 310 11.75 5.37 4.51
N ILE A 311 12.04 6.66 4.69
CA ILE A 311 12.94 7.38 3.76
C ILE A 311 14.38 6.89 3.98
N LEU A 312 15.04 6.50 2.88
CA LEU A 312 16.45 6.11 2.86
C LEU A 312 17.31 7.18 2.17
N ASP A 313 16.74 7.92 1.22
CA ASP A 313 17.41 9.02 0.52
C ASP A 313 16.52 10.26 0.46
N VAL A 314 16.77 11.23 1.34
CA VAL A 314 15.94 12.44 1.46
C VAL A 314 16.00 13.31 0.20
N VAL A 315 17.18 13.43 -0.42
CA VAL A 315 17.35 14.26 -1.62
C VAL A 315 16.54 13.66 -2.77
N ARG A 316 16.78 12.39 -3.10
CA ARG A 316 16.07 11.72 -4.20
C ARG A 316 14.57 11.59 -3.95
N ALA A 317 14.15 11.42 -2.70
CA ALA A 317 12.73 11.38 -2.35
C ALA A 317 12.03 12.72 -2.63
N PHE A 318 12.65 13.85 -2.30
CA PHE A 318 12.05 15.18 -2.53
C PHE A 318 12.20 15.65 -3.98
N GLU A 319 13.25 15.26 -4.70
CA GLU A 319 13.41 15.54 -6.14
C GLU A 319 12.40 14.77 -7.01
N ALA A 320 11.95 13.59 -6.57
CA ALA A 320 10.92 12.82 -7.26
C ALA A 320 9.51 13.43 -7.13
N ARG A 321 9.33 14.45 -6.28
CA ARG A 321 8.03 15.07 -6.04
C ARG A 321 7.83 16.34 -6.86
N THR A 322 6.57 16.62 -7.21
CA THR A 322 6.13 17.95 -7.67
C THR A 322 5.52 18.76 -6.54
N TYR A 323 5.55 20.08 -6.66
CA TYR A 323 5.09 21.03 -5.63
C TYR A 323 4.13 22.08 -6.24
N THR A 324 3.08 22.47 -5.52
CA THR A 324 2.05 23.38 -6.06
C THR A 324 2.35 24.88 -5.82
N GLY A 325 3.44 25.22 -5.13
CA GLY A 325 3.75 26.60 -4.81
C GLY A 325 5.23 26.82 -4.56
N ALA A 326 5.65 28.08 -4.66
CA ALA A 326 7.02 28.47 -4.42
C ALA A 326 7.31 28.66 -2.93
N GLY A 327 8.48 28.23 -2.47
CA GLY A 327 8.86 28.34 -1.08
C GLY A 327 10.18 27.67 -0.75
N ARG A 328 10.65 27.89 0.49
CA ARG A 328 11.84 27.25 1.04
C ARG A 328 11.59 26.72 2.44
N LEU A 329 12.19 25.58 2.75
CA LEU A 329 12.08 24.94 4.05
C LEU A 329 13.39 24.19 4.38
N VAL A 330 13.96 24.43 5.56
CA VAL A 330 15.08 23.63 6.06
C VAL A 330 14.57 22.58 7.06
N LEU A 331 14.76 21.31 6.75
CA LEU A 331 14.39 20.17 7.59
C LEU A 331 15.63 19.58 8.27
N GLU A 332 15.65 19.51 9.59
CA GLU A 332 16.57 18.63 10.35
C GLU A 332 15.89 17.28 10.54
N VAL A 333 16.40 16.27 9.85
CA VAL A 333 15.92 14.89 9.93
C VAL A 333 16.76 14.16 10.95
N VAL A 334 16.13 13.77 12.06
CA VAL A 334 16.73 12.90 13.06
C VAL A 334 16.48 11.46 12.66
N ASP A 335 17.56 10.67 12.59
CA ASP A 335 17.47 9.27 12.21
C ASP A 335 18.43 8.41 13.04
N ALA A 336 17.88 7.72 14.04
CA ALA A 336 18.65 6.81 14.88
C ALA A 336 19.27 5.63 14.11
N GLY A 337 18.69 5.27 12.95
CA GLY A 337 19.24 4.23 12.07
C GLY A 337 20.43 4.71 11.23
N GLY A 338 20.65 6.02 11.12
CA GLY A 338 21.80 6.61 10.42
C GLY A 338 21.76 6.54 8.89
N PHE A 339 20.59 6.28 8.27
CA PHE A 339 20.45 6.14 6.81
C PHE A 339 20.10 7.46 6.12
N ALA A 340 19.34 8.33 6.79
CA ALA A 340 18.74 9.55 6.21
C ALA A 340 18.89 10.80 7.09
N GLY A 341 19.71 10.74 8.14
CA GLY A 341 19.87 11.83 9.09
C GLY A 341 20.66 13.02 8.52
N GLY A 342 20.24 14.24 8.83
CA GLY A 342 20.93 15.47 8.42
C GLY A 342 20.00 16.66 8.19
N ARG A 343 20.59 17.77 7.73
CA ARG A 343 19.84 18.98 7.34
C ARG A 343 19.69 19.08 5.84
N TYR A 344 18.45 19.32 5.42
CA TYR A 344 18.08 19.39 4.02
C TYR A 344 17.34 20.69 3.73
N LEU A 345 17.81 21.44 2.74
CA LEU A 345 17.12 22.59 2.19
C LEU A 345 16.25 22.12 1.03
N LEU A 346 14.94 22.26 1.19
CA LEU A 346 13.97 22.14 0.12
C LEU A 346 13.67 23.54 -0.43
N GLU A 347 13.89 23.73 -1.72
CA GLU A 347 13.48 24.91 -2.48
C GLU A 347 12.50 24.46 -3.57
N THR A 348 11.40 25.18 -3.72
CA THR A 348 10.29 24.83 -4.62
C THR A 348 9.88 26.07 -5.39
N ASP A 349 9.45 25.87 -6.64
CA ASP A 349 9.00 26.93 -7.52
C ASP A 349 7.53 26.74 -7.93
N GLY A 350 6.91 27.80 -8.44
CA GLY A 350 5.50 27.79 -8.82
C GLY A 350 5.18 27.00 -10.09
N ASP A 351 6.19 26.44 -10.76
CA ASP A 351 6.06 25.66 -11.99
C ASP A 351 5.95 24.15 -11.76
N GLY A 352 5.94 23.71 -10.50
CA GLY A 352 5.91 22.29 -10.14
C GLY A 352 7.23 21.75 -9.64
N SER A 353 8.35 22.45 -9.89
CA SER A 353 9.68 21.93 -9.59
C SER A 353 10.09 22.11 -8.12
N GLY A 354 10.98 21.22 -7.67
CA GLY A 354 11.60 21.32 -6.36
C GLY A 354 13.00 20.72 -6.36
N VAL A 355 13.91 21.35 -5.63
CA VAL A 355 15.29 20.93 -5.44
C VAL A 355 15.54 20.71 -3.96
N CYS A 356 16.12 19.58 -3.61
CA CYS A 356 16.48 19.25 -2.24
C CYS A 356 18.00 19.08 -2.14
N THR A 357 18.66 19.79 -1.22
CA THR A 357 20.11 19.69 -1.04
C THR A 357 20.49 19.58 0.43
N ALA A 358 21.55 18.82 0.72
CA ALA A 358 22.15 18.85 2.05
C ALA A 358 22.66 20.26 2.36
N THR A 359 22.46 20.73 3.59
CA THR A 359 22.78 22.10 3.98
C THR A 359 23.32 22.19 5.40
N SER A 360 24.00 23.30 5.71
CA SER A 360 24.42 23.67 7.06
C SER A 360 23.60 24.83 7.64
N ARG A 361 22.58 25.31 6.91
CA ARG A 361 21.65 26.36 7.36
C ARG A 361 20.85 25.89 8.57
N ASP A 362 20.46 26.82 9.43
CA ASP A 362 19.64 26.52 10.60
C ASP A 362 18.29 25.90 10.18
N ALA A 363 17.85 24.91 10.96
CA ALA A 363 16.62 24.20 10.70
C ALA A 363 15.41 25.11 10.92
N ASP A 364 14.38 24.91 10.12
CA ASP A 364 13.05 25.49 10.30
C ASP A 364 12.11 24.53 11.05
N LEU A 365 12.27 23.23 10.78
CA LEU A 365 11.61 22.12 11.47
C LEU A 365 12.62 21.04 11.82
N THR A 366 12.49 20.44 13.00
CA THR A 366 13.20 19.23 13.39
C THR A 366 12.20 18.09 13.59
N LEU A 367 12.46 16.95 12.98
CA LEU A 367 11.55 15.80 13.00
C LEU A 367 12.29 14.48 12.93
N ASP A 368 11.67 13.42 13.46
CA ASP A 368 12.13 12.06 13.21
C ASP A 368 11.84 11.67 11.75
N VAL A 369 12.71 10.87 11.17
CA VAL A 369 12.55 10.28 9.84
C VAL A 369 11.23 9.52 9.64
N SER A 370 10.61 8.95 10.68
CA SER A 370 9.26 8.39 10.59
C SER A 370 8.20 9.46 10.36
N ASP A 371 8.33 10.64 10.99
CA ASP A 371 7.47 11.79 10.74
C ASP A 371 7.68 12.30 9.31
N LEU A 372 8.92 12.29 8.81
CA LEU A 372 9.20 12.61 7.41
C LEU A 372 8.50 11.63 6.44
N GLY A 373 8.56 10.33 6.73
CA GLY A 373 7.85 9.30 5.96
C GLY A 373 6.33 9.51 5.93
N SER A 374 5.77 10.04 7.02
CA SER A 374 4.32 10.35 7.12
C SER A 374 3.92 11.59 6.31
N LEU A 375 4.83 12.56 6.17
CA LEU A 375 4.61 13.81 5.43
C LEU A 375 4.88 13.67 3.92
N TRP A 376 5.75 12.75 3.52
CA TRP A 376 6.32 12.73 2.18
C TRP A 376 5.29 12.49 1.05
N LEU A 377 4.28 11.64 1.29
CA LEU A 377 3.20 11.40 0.32
C LEU A 377 2.06 12.44 0.37
N GLY A 378 2.11 13.38 1.31
CA GLY A 378 1.27 14.58 1.32
C GLY A 378 -0.07 14.50 2.06
N ASP A 379 -0.31 13.46 2.87
CA ASP A 379 -1.55 13.33 3.65
C ASP A 379 -1.47 14.02 5.03
N GLU A 380 -0.43 13.70 5.79
CA GLU A 380 -0.30 14.17 7.17
C GLU A 380 0.03 15.66 7.24
N SER A 381 -0.42 16.30 8.32
CA SER A 381 -0.17 17.71 8.61
C SER A 381 1.07 17.88 9.48
N ALA A 382 2.06 18.63 9.00
CA ALA A 382 3.16 19.11 9.83
C ALA A 382 2.65 19.93 11.02
N VAL A 383 1.58 20.72 10.84
CA VAL A 383 0.95 21.47 11.94
C VAL A 383 0.37 20.53 13.00
N ARG A 384 -0.31 19.43 12.62
CA ARG A 384 -0.78 18.43 13.60
C ARG A 384 0.38 17.74 14.29
N LEU A 385 1.45 17.40 13.59
CA LEU A 385 2.62 16.77 14.19
C LEU A 385 3.34 17.69 15.18
N VAL A 386 3.39 19.00 14.91
CA VAL A 386 3.87 20.00 15.89
C VAL A 386 2.94 20.07 17.10
N ALA A 387 1.62 20.14 16.88
CA ALA A 387 0.65 20.15 17.98
C ALA A 387 0.69 18.87 18.83
N ALA A 388 1.06 17.74 18.23
CA ALA A 388 1.28 16.46 18.91
C ALA A 388 2.64 16.36 19.62
N GLY A 389 3.52 17.35 19.48
CA GLY A 389 4.87 17.35 20.04
C GLY A 389 5.85 16.38 19.35
N ARG A 390 5.52 15.90 18.15
CA ARG A 390 6.38 14.99 17.36
C ARG A 390 7.38 15.75 16.48
N VAL A 391 6.98 16.93 16.02
CA VAL A 391 7.82 17.84 15.22
C VAL A 391 8.08 19.10 16.02
N VAL A 392 9.32 19.58 16.02
CA VAL A 392 9.71 20.82 16.67
C VAL A 392 9.78 21.93 15.62
N GLU A 393 8.96 22.96 15.79
CA GLU A 393 9.02 24.18 15.00
C GLU A 393 10.06 25.14 15.59
N THR A 394 11.19 25.32 14.90
CA THR A 394 12.28 26.21 15.33
C THR A 394 12.11 27.62 14.75
N ARG A 395 11.53 27.73 13.55
CA ARG A 395 11.10 29.01 12.95
C ARG A 395 9.58 29.11 12.95
N ALA A 396 9.05 30.14 13.60
CA ALA A 396 7.61 30.39 13.66
C ALA A 396 6.94 30.35 12.27
N GLY A 397 5.91 29.52 12.13
CA GLY A 397 5.15 29.35 10.89
C GLY A 397 5.77 28.41 9.86
N ALA A 398 6.92 27.79 10.12
CA ALA A 398 7.52 26.79 9.25
C ALA A 398 6.62 25.57 9.02
N ALA A 399 5.85 25.13 10.02
CA ALA A 399 4.94 24.01 9.88
C ALA A 399 3.80 24.31 8.89
N ARG A 400 3.32 25.57 8.86
CA ARG A 400 2.33 26.01 7.87
C ARG A 400 2.92 26.08 6.47
N VAL A 401 4.19 26.48 6.34
CA VAL A 401 4.91 26.42 5.06
C VAL A 401 5.05 24.97 4.60
N ALA A 402 5.42 24.05 5.50
CA ALA A 402 5.52 22.63 5.19
C ALA A 402 4.18 22.05 4.73
N ASP A 403 3.06 22.36 5.39
CA ASP A 403 1.73 21.92 4.91
C ASP A 403 1.42 22.46 3.50
N ALA A 404 1.72 23.73 3.24
CA ALA A 404 1.46 24.34 1.93
C ALA A 404 2.31 23.75 0.80
N LEU A 405 3.56 23.35 1.09
CA LEU A 405 4.46 22.74 0.12
C LEU A 405 4.20 21.24 -0.05
N LEU A 406 3.95 20.52 1.03
CA LEU A 406 3.99 19.06 1.02
C LEU A 406 2.61 18.40 0.81
N ARG A 407 1.49 19.10 1.01
CA ARG A 407 0.17 18.49 0.83
C ARG A 407 -0.18 18.28 -0.65
N SER A 408 -0.91 17.19 -0.91
CA SER A 408 -1.53 16.92 -2.21
C SER A 408 -3.02 17.28 -2.20
N SER A 409 -3.60 17.53 -3.37
CA SER A 409 -5.03 17.86 -3.53
C SER A 409 -5.97 16.68 -3.28
N ARG A 410 -5.49 15.46 -3.54
CA ARG A 410 -6.11 14.17 -3.22
C ARG A 410 -5.22 13.46 -2.21
N ARG A 411 -5.82 12.66 -1.32
CA ARG A 411 -5.05 11.89 -0.33
C ARG A 411 -4.31 10.74 -1.04
N PRO A 412 -3.06 10.45 -0.66
CA PRO A 412 -2.32 9.33 -1.23
C PRO A 412 -2.95 7.99 -0.84
N TRP A 413 -2.84 7.01 -1.72
CA TRP A 413 -3.47 5.71 -1.55
C TRP A 413 -2.61 4.61 -2.18
N CYS A 414 -2.38 3.54 -1.43
CA CYS A 414 -1.81 2.30 -1.95
C CYS A 414 -2.95 1.28 -2.14
N PRO A 415 -3.29 0.91 -3.39
CA PRO A 415 -4.39 -0.01 -3.69
C PRO A 415 -4.05 -1.48 -3.44
N ASP A 416 -2.81 -1.77 -3.04
CA ASP A 416 -2.26 -3.12 -2.99
C ASP A 416 -1.86 -3.54 -1.57
N SER A 417 -1.96 -4.85 -1.33
CA SER A 417 -1.34 -5.53 -0.19
C SER A 417 -0.19 -6.37 -0.67
N PHE A 418 0.89 -6.46 0.10
CA PHE A 418 2.10 -7.20 -0.26
C PHE A 418 2.87 -7.79 0.93
#